data_AF-A0A3D3S0B0-F1
#
_entry.id   AF-A0A3D3S0B0-F1
#
_cell.length_a   1.000
_cell.length_b   1.000
_cell.length_c   1.000
_cell.angle_alpha   90.00
_cell.angle_beta   90.00
_cell.angle_gamma   90.00
#
_symmetry.space_group_name_H-M   'P 1'
#
loop_
_entity.id
_entity.type
_entity.pdbx_description
1 polymer ?
#
loop_
_entity_poly.entity_id
_entity_poly.type
_entity_poly.pdbx_seq_one_letter_code
_entity_poly.pdbx_strand_id
1 'polypeptide(L)'
;MNDKLTLHGFNNLTKSLSFNIYDICYAQTEEQREAYIDYIDEMYNAERLTQILTDVVKIIGANVLNIARQDYEPHGASVTMLIAEHELSDSEANNEESPGPLPDTIVA
;
A
#
# COMPACT_ATOMS: atom_id res chain seq x y z
N MET A 1 36.07 3.45 25.64
CA MET A 1 34.60 3.38 25.80
C MET A 1 34.08 2.79 24.51
N ASN A 2 33.28 1.73 24.63
CA ASN A 2 32.92 0.86 23.52
C ASN A 2 31.61 1.42 22.91
N ASP A 3 31.73 2.35 21.97
CA ASP A 3 30.57 2.96 21.30
C ASP A 3 29.95 1.92 20.37
N LYS A 4 29.03 1.13 20.93
CA LYS A 4 28.20 0.21 20.16
C LYS A 4 27.49 1.01 19.09
N LEU A 5 27.73 0.64 17.83
CA LEU A 5 27.01 1.14 16.67
C LEU A 5 25.49 1.01 16.93
N THR A 6 24.82 2.13 17.20
CA THR A 6 23.36 2.16 17.30
C THR A 6 22.80 2.12 15.88
N LEU A 7 22.22 0.98 15.51
CA LEU A 7 21.45 0.82 14.28
C LEU A 7 20.29 1.82 14.27
N HIS A 8 20.50 2.98 13.65
CA HIS A 8 19.41 3.89 13.31
C HIS A 8 18.82 3.45 11.98
N GLY A 9 17.52 3.12 11.98
CA GLY A 9 16.69 3.23 10.78
C GLY A 9 16.92 2.20 9.67
N PHE A 10 17.31 0.96 9.96
CA PHE A 10 17.14 -0.12 8.98
C PHE A 10 15.70 -0.63 8.99
N ASN A 11 14.78 0.14 8.41
CA ASN A 11 13.46 -0.37 8.05
C ASN A 11 12.96 0.24 6.73
N ASN A 12 13.78 0.20 5.68
CA ASN A 12 13.37 0.47 4.29
C ASN A 12 12.88 -0.81 3.59
N LEU A 13 12.16 -1.68 4.31
CA LEU A 13 11.39 -2.72 3.65
C LEU A 13 10.18 -2.04 3.00
N THR A 14 10.16 -1.98 1.66
CA THR A 14 8.94 -1.64 0.92
C THR A 14 7.84 -2.59 1.38
N LYS A 15 6.91 -2.10 2.20
CA LYS A 15 5.78 -2.89 2.68
C LYS A 15 4.71 -2.82 1.62
N SER A 16 4.51 -3.93 0.91
CA SER A 16 3.43 -4.07 -0.07
C SER A 16 2.32 -4.92 0.55
N LEU A 17 1.09 -4.44 0.46
CA LEU A 17 -0.12 -5.16 0.88
C LEU A 17 -1.04 -5.29 -0.33
N SER A 18 -1.34 -6.52 -0.71
CA SER A 18 -2.21 -6.84 -1.83
C SER A 18 -3.38 -7.69 -1.34
N PHE A 19 -4.60 -7.25 -1.65
CA PHE A 19 -5.82 -8.01 -1.44
C PHE A 19 -6.41 -8.39 -2.79
N ASN A 20 -6.75 -9.66 -2.93
CA ASN A 20 -7.49 -10.16 -4.08
C ASN A 20 -8.77 -10.78 -3.55
N ILE A 21 -9.92 -10.26 -3.97
CA ILE A 21 -11.23 -10.70 -3.49
C ILE A 21 -11.94 -11.35 -4.67
N TYR A 22 -12.37 -12.59 -4.49
CA TYR A 22 -13.09 -13.36 -5.49
C TYR A 22 -14.42 -13.81 -4.91
N ASP A 23 -15.50 -13.55 -5.64
CA ASP A 23 -16.81 -14.15 -5.41
C ASP A 23 -17.15 -15.01 -6.63
N ILE A 24 -17.67 -16.22 -6.39
CA ILE A 24 -17.97 -17.21 -7.43
C ILE A 24 -19.33 -17.82 -7.11
N CYS A 25 -20.29 -17.59 -8.00
CA CYS A 25 -21.64 -18.15 -7.90
C CYS A 25 -21.93 -19.12 -9.06
N TYR A 26 -22.74 -20.14 -8.78
CA TYR A 26 -23.31 -21.02 -9.80
C TYR A 26 -24.77 -20.64 -10.04
N ALA A 27 -25.05 -20.01 -11.18
CA ALA A 27 -26.41 -19.68 -11.63
C ALA A 27 -26.97 -20.79 -12.54
N GLN A 28 -28.17 -21.29 -12.22
CA GLN A 28 -28.85 -22.31 -13.03
C GLN A 28 -29.76 -21.71 -14.10
N THR A 29 -30.32 -20.53 -13.82
CA THR A 29 -31.20 -19.82 -14.76
C THR A 29 -30.57 -18.52 -15.23
N GLU A 30 -31.08 -17.99 -16.33
CA GLU A 30 -30.64 -16.70 -16.88
C GLU A 30 -30.93 -15.55 -15.90
N GLU A 31 -32.09 -15.56 -15.25
CA GLU A 31 -32.42 -14.51 -14.26
C GLU A 31 -31.46 -14.53 -13.06
N GLN A 32 -31.01 -15.72 -12.64
CA GLN A 32 -30.00 -15.85 -11.59
C GLN A 32 -28.63 -15.32 -12.03
N ARG A 33 -28.30 -15.45 -13.31
CA ARG A 33 -27.06 -14.93 -13.87
C ARG A 33 -27.08 -13.40 -13.92
N GLU A 34 -28.17 -12.81 -14.40
CA GLU A 34 -28.36 -11.36 -14.43
C GLU A 34 -28.31 -10.77 -13.00
N ALA A 35 -29.05 -11.37 -12.06
CA ALA A 35 -29.03 -10.93 -10.67
C ALA A 35 -27.64 -11.04 -10.02
N TYR A 36 -26.85 -12.06 -10.38
CA TYR A 36 -25.48 -12.19 -9.92
C TYR A 36 -24.56 -11.11 -10.52
N ILE A 37 -24.70 -10.81 -11.81
CA ILE A 37 -23.96 -9.74 -12.48
C ILE A 37 -24.26 -8.38 -11.82
N ASP A 38 -25.54 -8.05 -11.63
CA ASP A 38 -25.95 -6.79 -10.98
C ASP A 38 -25.36 -6.67 -9.56
N TYR A 39 -25.37 -7.77 -8.81
CA TYR A 39 -24.75 -7.84 -7.49
C TYR A 39 -23.23 -7.61 -7.55
N ILE A 40 -22.54 -8.20 -8.52
CA ILE A 40 -21.09 -8.00 -8.68
C ILE A 40 -20.77 -6.54 -9.01
N ASP A 41 -21.52 -5.91 -9.90
CA ASP A 41 -21.30 -4.51 -10.28
C ASP A 41 -21.55 -3.55 -9.09
N GLU A 42 -22.54 -3.85 -8.24
CA GLU A 42 -22.78 -3.09 -7.00
C GLU A 42 -21.68 -3.30 -5.95
N MET A 43 -21.19 -4.52 -5.79
CA MET A 43 -20.31 -4.89 -4.67
C MET A 43 -18.82 -4.78 -5.00
N TYR A 44 -18.42 -4.87 -6.26
CA TYR A 44 -17.02 -5.00 -6.69
C TYR A 44 -16.58 -3.87 -7.63
N ASN A 45 -17.08 -2.65 -7.39
CA ASN A 45 -16.59 -1.43 -8.05
C ASN A 45 -15.39 -0.79 -7.34
N ALA A 46 -14.68 0.05 -8.08
CA ALA A 46 -13.50 0.76 -7.63
C ALA A 46 -13.76 1.69 -6.45
N GLU A 47 -14.97 2.26 -6.33
CA GLU A 47 -15.32 3.15 -5.21
C GLU A 47 -15.33 2.39 -3.89
N ARG A 48 -16.03 1.26 -3.83
CA ARG A 48 -16.08 0.43 -2.63
C ARG A 48 -14.71 -0.15 -2.27
N LEU A 49 -13.95 -0.63 -3.25
CA LEU A 49 -12.57 -1.10 -3.05
C LEU A 49 -11.65 0.01 -2.53
N THR A 50 -11.80 1.23 -3.05
CA THR A 50 -11.06 2.40 -2.57
C THR A 50 -11.38 2.67 -1.10
N GLN A 51 -12.64 2.57 -0.70
CA GLN A 51 -13.04 2.77 0.70
C GLN A 51 -12.42 1.70 1.61
N ILE A 52 -12.48 0.43 1.22
CA ILE A 52 -11.88 -0.69 1.97
C ILE A 52 -10.38 -0.46 2.20
N LEU A 53 -9.63 -0.17 1.13
CA LEU A 53 -8.20 0.07 1.24
C LEU A 53 -7.89 1.33 2.05
N THR A 54 -8.68 2.40 1.90
CA THR A 54 -8.55 3.62 2.71
C THR A 54 -8.68 3.32 4.20
N ASP A 55 -9.63 2.47 4.59
CA ASP A 55 -9.82 2.12 5.99
C ASP A 55 -8.70 1.21 6.51
N VAL A 56 -8.16 0.32 5.68
CA VAL A 56 -6.94 -0.43 6.00
C VAL A 56 -5.76 0.51 6.24
N VAL A 57 -5.57 1.53 5.38
CA VAL A 57 -4.50 2.53 5.51
C VAL A 57 -4.61 3.30 6.84
N LYS A 58 -5.84 3.67 7.24
CA LYS A 58 -6.08 4.29 8.56
C LYS A 58 -5.75 3.34 9.71
N ILE A 59 -6.12 2.07 9.62
CA ILE A 59 -5.87 1.06 10.67
C ILE A 59 -4.37 0.89 10.92
N ILE A 60 -3.56 0.92 9.86
CA ILE A 60 -2.09 0.79 9.97
C ILE A 60 -1.39 2.13 10.27
N GLY A 61 -2.13 3.24 10.44
CA GLY A 61 -1.57 4.55 10.77
C GLY A 61 -0.73 5.18 9.66
N ALA A 62 -1.03 4.85 8.41
CA ALA A 62 -0.34 5.39 7.24
C ALA A 62 -1.16 6.51 6.56
N ASN A 63 -0.50 7.30 5.73
CA ASN A 63 -1.11 8.37 4.94
C ASN A 63 -1.19 7.97 3.46
N VAL A 64 -2.32 8.26 2.82
CA VAL A 64 -2.49 8.04 1.38
C VAL A 64 -1.83 9.18 0.61
N LEU A 65 -0.84 8.85 -0.23
CA LEU A 65 -0.17 9.81 -1.10
C LEU A 65 -0.83 9.90 -2.49
N ASN A 66 -1.27 8.75 -3.00
CA ASN A 66 -1.89 8.65 -4.32
C ASN A 66 -2.86 7.46 -4.36
N ILE A 67 -3.94 7.61 -5.12
CA ILE A 67 -4.90 6.56 -5.44
C ILE A 67 -5.04 6.49 -6.97
N ALA A 68 -4.73 5.32 -7.53
CA ALA A 68 -5.07 4.97 -8.90
C ALA A 68 -6.13 3.87 -8.87
N ARG A 69 -7.17 3.99 -9.69
CA ARG A 69 -8.28 3.02 -9.71
C ARG A 69 -8.83 2.84 -11.12
N GLN A 70 -9.34 1.65 -11.39
CA GLN A 70 -9.93 1.28 -12.67
C GLN A 70 -11.09 0.32 -12.47
N ASP A 71 -12.23 0.63 -13.07
CA ASP A 71 -13.34 -0.28 -13.30
C ASP A 71 -13.19 -0.92 -14.69
N TYR A 72 -13.35 -2.24 -14.78
CA TYR A 72 -13.17 -3.03 -15.99
C TYR A 72 -14.51 -3.49 -16.58
N GLU A 73 -14.55 -3.56 -17.91
CA GLU A 73 -15.66 -4.14 -18.67
C GLU A 73 -15.33 -5.58 -19.10
N PRO A 74 -16.23 -6.57 -18.91
CA PRO A 74 -17.59 -6.39 -18.39
C PRO A 74 -17.68 -6.27 -16.86
N HIS A 75 -16.74 -6.82 -16.08
CA HIS A 75 -16.82 -6.78 -14.60
C HIS A 75 -15.46 -6.67 -13.93
N GLY A 76 -15.48 -6.12 -12.72
CA GLY A 76 -14.37 -6.09 -11.77
C GLY A 76 -13.68 -4.74 -11.70
N ALA A 77 -12.87 -4.55 -10.66
CA ALA A 77 -12.15 -3.32 -10.44
C ALA A 77 -10.80 -3.56 -9.77
N SER A 78 -9.84 -2.66 -10.02
CA SER A 78 -8.56 -2.62 -9.33
C SER A 78 -8.34 -1.24 -8.71
N VAL A 79 -7.71 -1.24 -7.53
CA VAL A 79 -7.29 -0.02 -6.84
C VAL A 79 -5.87 -0.23 -6.35
N THR A 80 -5.00 0.74 -6.63
CA THR A 80 -3.63 0.80 -6.15
C THR A 80 -3.47 2.08 -5.33
N MET A 81 -2.90 1.94 -4.14
CA MET A 81 -2.61 3.07 -3.25
C MET A 81 -1.12 3.15 -2.97
N LEU A 82 -0.58 4.35 -3.14
CA LEU A 82 0.74 4.69 -2.62
C LEU A 82 0.56 5.29 -1.23
N ILE A 83 1.27 4.74 -0.24
CA ILE A 83 1.12 5.11 1.17
C ILE A 83 2.48 5.45 1.79
N ALA A 84 2.46 6.30 2.83
CA ALA A 84 3.62 6.62 3.65
C ALA A 84 3.35 6.31 5.12
N GLU A 85 4.35 5.74 5.79
CA GLU A 85 4.35 5.56 7.24
C GLU A 85 4.71 6.90 7.90
N HIS A 86 3.80 7.47 8.70
CA HIS A 86 3.94 8.75 9.42
C HIS A 86 4.02 10.03 8.58
N GLU A 87 3.74 11.17 9.21
CA GLU A 87 4.07 12.51 8.68
C GLU A 87 5.58 12.70 8.79
N LEU A 88 6.24 13.04 7.67
CA LEU A 88 7.61 13.53 7.73
C LEU A 88 7.56 14.88 8.46
N SER A 89 8.01 14.92 9.71
CA SER A 89 8.29 16.21 10.35
C SER A 89 9.37 16.91 9.52
N ASP A 90 9.19 18.20 9.20
CA ASP A 90 10.19 18.98 8.41
C ASP A 90 11.60 18.92 9.02
N SER A 91 11.73 18.53 10.30
CA SER A 91 12.98 18.29 11.01
C SER A 91 13.75 17.02 10.61
N GLU A 92 13.12 16.05 9.94
CA GLU A 92 13.72 14.75 9.60
C GLU A 92 14.05 14.57 8.12
N ALA A 93 13.74 15.57 7.27
CA ALA A 93 14.11 15.59 5.86
C ALA A 93 15.61 15.92 5.68
N ASN A 94 16.50 15.22 6.39
CA ASN A 94 17.94 15.37 6.24
C ASN A 94 18.40 14.49 5.07
N ASN A 95 18.12 14.94 3.84
CA ASN A 95 18.56 14.33 2.58
C ASN A 95 19.99 14.77 2.19
N GLU A 96 20.81 15.22 3.14
CA GLU A 96 22.21 15.51 2.87
C GLU A 96 23.01 14.20 2.83
N GLU A 97 23.39 13.77 1.63
CA GLU A 97 24.38 12.70 1.46
C GLU A 97 25.75 13.18 1.96
N SER A 98 26.08 12.88 3.22
CA SER A 98 27.43 13.10 3.75
C SER A 98 28.32 11.89 3.43
N PRO A 99 29.59 12.10 3.02
CA PRO A 99 30.53 11.00 2.82
C PRO A 99 30.62 10.17 4.11
N GLY A 100 30.54 8.85 3.98
CA GLY A 100 30.74 7.95 5.11
C GLY A 100 32.10 8.20 5.79
N PRO A 101 32.25 7.83 7.07
CA PRO A 101 33.47 8.08 7.82
C PRO A 101 34.68 7.55 7.05
N LEU A 102 35.68 8.41 6.85
CA LEU A 102 36.91 8.03 6.18
C LEU A 102 37.59 6.92 7.02
N PRO A 103 38.08 5.83 6.40
CA PRO A 103 38.80 4.81 7.13
C PRO A 103 40.03 5.43 7.80
N ASP A 104 40.18 5.22 9.10
CA ASP A 104 41.35 5.68 9.85
C ASP A 104 42.61 5.13 9.18
N THR A 105 43.41 6.01 8.59
CA THR A 105 44.70 5.62 8.01
C THR A 105 45.61 5.24 9.15
N ILE A 106 45.82 3.94 9.32
CA ILE A 106 46.77 3.40 10.29
C ILE A 106 48.18 3.70 9.76
N VAL A 107 48.84 4.71 10.33
CA VAL A 107 50.27 4.96 10.08
C VAL A 107 51.07 4.12 11.08
N ALA A 108 51.93 3.24 10.55
CA ALA A 108 52.82 2.36 11.29
C ALA A 108 54.09 3.08 11.78
#